data_AF-A0A851UZH7-F1
#
_entry.id   AF-A0A851UZH7-F1
#
_cell.length_a   1.000
_cell.length_b   1.000
_cell.length_c   1.000
_cell.angle_alpha   90.00
_cell.angle_beta   90.00
_cell.angle_gamma   90.00
#
_symmetry.space_group_name_H-M   'P 1'
#
loop_
_entity.id
_entity.type
_entity.pdbx_description
1 polymer ?
#
loop_
_entity_poly.entity_id
_entity_poly.type
_entity_poly.pdbx_seq_one_letter_code
_entity_poly.pdbx_strand_id
1 'polypeptide(L)'
;VSPLVEEEFQRCRRECYSAWDLQGLTVEHDLASIPEGQMLVLTLKDRGVLDLGKDVLEQVVLAAAVKAREEQELQWRRPPYEPYGEQEPSPAPQAPSLLAQYNDPAPRPSFCLGPGGTQDSGGDPWPGALLPPGPVPQSLELPLPRLAQEYLSPVEMAMTFRKTRRRVWKLRKKEKPLRANDLLALAPRDTQGDFGSRSQGRGWRVQEDEEE
;
A
#
# COMPACT_ATOMS: atom_id res chain seq x y z
N VAL A 1 -52.54 -8.72 -33.32
CA VAL A 1 -51.63 -9.64 -32.62
C VAL A 1 -52.50 -10.66 -31.91
N SER A 2 -52.22 -11.95 -32.08
CA SER A 2 -53.09 -13.04 -31.58
C SER A 2 -53.00 -13.17 -30.06
N PRO A 3 -54.08 -13.52 -29.34
CA PRO A 3 -54.09 -13.62 -27.87
C PRO A 3 -53.07 -14.64 -27.35
N LEU A 4 -52.82 -15.72 -28.10
CA LEU A 4 -51.80 -16.72 -27.76
C LEU A 4 -50.37 -16.14 -27.76
N VAL A 5 -50.10 -15.20 -28.67
CA VAL A 5 -48.79 -14.53 -28.77
C VAL A 5 -48.60 -13.60 -27.57
N GLU A 6 -49.65 -12.86 -27.20
CA GLU A 6 -49.63 -12.00 -26.01
C GLU A 6 -49.42 -12.81 -24.72
N GLU A 7 -50.04 -14.00 -24.64
CA GLU A 7 -49.92 -14.91 -23.49
C GLU A 7 -48.52 -15.52 -23.37
N GLU A 8 -47.87 -15.89 -24.49
CA GLU A 8 -46.46 -16.29 -24.51
C GLU A 8 -45.52 -15.12 -24.13
N PHE A 9 -45.76 -13.90 -24.61
CA PHE A 9 -44.99 -12.72 -24.18
C PHE A 9 -45.15 -12.42 -22.68
N GLN A 10 -46.35 -12.64 -22.13
CA GLN A 10 -46.59 -12.54 -20.69
C GLN A 10 -45.88 -13.64 -19.90
N ARG A 11 -45.83 -14.87 -20.43
CA ARG A 11 -45.09 -15.98 -19.79
C ARG A 11 -43.59 -15.68 -19.79
N CYS A 12 -43.02 -15.28 -20.93
CA CYS A 12 -41.62 -14.87 -21.03
C CYS A 12 -41.29 -13.72 -20.08
N ARG A 13 -42.14 -12.69 -19.97
CA ARG A 13 -41.92 -11.57 -19.02
C ARG A 13 -41.89 -12.00 -17.56
N ARG A 14 -42.62 -13.06 -17.18
CA ARG A 14 -42.62 -13.62 -15.82
C ARG A 14 -41.40 -14.53 -15.56
N GLU A 15 -40.85 -15.10 -16.63
CA GLU A 15 -39.63 -15.92 -16.60
C GLU A 15 -38.34 -15.07 -16.75
N CYS A 16 -38.47 -13.78 -17.11
CA CYS A 16 -37.35 -12.86 -17.18
C CYS A 16 -36.89 -12.44 -15.79
N TYR A 17 -35.59 -12.60 -15.53
CA TYR A 17 -34.93 -12.00 -14.37
C TYR A 17 -35.10 -10.48 -14.36
N SER A 18 -35.33 -9.95 -13.17
CA SER A 18 -35.51 -8.54 -12.87
C SER A 18 -34.30 -7.98 -12.12
N ALA A 19 -34.23 -6.65 -12.00
CA ALA A 19 -33.16 -6.00 -11.23
C ALA A 19 -33.16 -6.40 -9.74
N TRP A 20 -34.27 -6.91 -9.22
CA TRP A 20 -34.36 -7.43 -7.84
C TRP A 20 -33.61 -8.74 -7.67
N ASP A 21 -33.52 -9.56 -8.71
CA ASP A 21 -32.86 -10.87 -8.66
C ASP A 21 -31.33 -10.73 -8.66
N LEU A 22 -30.82 -9.53 -8.98
CA LEU A 22 -29.39 -9.20 -8.92
C LEU A 22 -28.95 -8.73 -7.53
N GLN A 23 -29.88 -8.58 -6.58
CA GLN A 23 -29.58 -8.13 -5.22
C GLN A 23 -28.60 -9.10 -4.53
N GLY A 24 -27.55 -8.57 -3.92
CA GLY A 24 -26.56 -9.32 -3.15
C GLY A 24 -25.42 -9.91 -3.99
N LEU A 25 -25.47 -9.82 -5.32
CA LEU A 25 -24.32 -10.13 -6.17
C LEU A 25 -23.24 -9.07 -6.02
N THR A 26 -21.97 -9.49 -6.12
CA THR A 26 -20.84 -8.57 -6.05
C THR A 26 -20.35 -8.22 -7.46
N VAL A 27 -20.00 -6.97 -7.69
CA VAL A 27 -19.38 -6.50 -8.92
C VAL A 27 -17.90 -6.23 -8.63
N GLU A 28 -16.99 -6.86 -9.37
CA GLU A 28 -15.54 -6.73 -9.19
C GLU A 28 -14.96 -5.66 -10.11
N HIS A 29 -15.41 -4.41 -9.94
CA HIS A 29 -14.90 -3.24 -10.65
C HIS A 29 -14.89 -2.01 -9.74
N ASP A 30 -13.95 -1.10 -9.99
CA ASP A 30 -13.99 0.24 -9.42
C ASP A 30 -15.14 1.04 -10.02
N LEU A 31 -15.88 1.78 -9.19
CA LEU A 31 -16.89 2.74 -9.67
C LEU A 31 -16.28 3.77 -10.62
N ALA A 32 -15.05 4.21 -10.33
CA ALA A 32 -14.32 5.17 -11.15
C ALA A 32 -13.85 4.60 -12.51
N SER A 33 -13.81 3.27 -12.66
CA SER A 33 -13.42 2.62 -13.92
C SER A 33 -14.56 2.55 -14.93
N ILE A 34 -15.81 2.72 -14.46
CA ILE A 34 -17.01 2.67 -15.29
C ILE A 34 -17.24 4.08 -15.87
N PRO A 35 -17.17 4.27 -17.19
CA PRO A 35 -17.40 5.57 -17.80
C PRO A 35 -18.88 5.97 -17.67
N GLU A 36 -19.13 7.16 -17.10
CA GLU A 36 -20.47 7.72 -16.97
C GLU A 36 -21.15 7.86 -18.34
N GLY A 37 -22.44 7.51 -18.40
CA GLY A 37 -23.24 7.59 -19.63
C GLY A 37 -23.06 6.43 -20.61
N GLN A 38 -22.24 5.43 -20.31
CA GLN A 38 -22.15 4.20 -21.08
C GLN A 38 -22.88 3.04 -20.38
N MET A 39 -23.59 2.24 -21.17
CA MET A 39 -24.17 0.98 -20.69
C MET A 39 -23.17 -0.16 -20.92
N LEU A 40 -22.73 -0.81 -19.85
CA LEU A 40 -21.83 -1.97 -19.90
C LEU A 40 -22.59 -3.26 -19.62
N VAL A 41 -22.19 -4.33 -20.29
CA VAL A 41 -22.79 -5.67 -20.15
C VAL A 41 -21.89 -6.53 -19.28
N LEU A 42 -22.20 -6.58 -17.99
CA LEU A 42 -21.48 -7.41 -17.03
C LEU A 42 -21.80 -8.89 -17.24
N THR A 43 -20.79 -9.74 -17.11
CA THR A 43 -20.88 -11.19 -17.22
C THR A 43 -20.54 -11.85 -15.89
N LEU A 44 -21.13 -13.00 -15.60
CA LEU A 44 -20.79 -13.78 -14.41
C LEU A 44 -19.37 -14.33 -14.54
N LYS A 45 -18.55 -14.14 -13.50
CA LYS A 45 -17.17 -14.60 -13.44
C LYS A 45 -17.13 -16.11 -13.24
N ASP A 46 -16.30 -16.79 -14.02
CA ASP A 46 -16.14 -18.24 -13.92
C ASP A 46 -15.73 -18.67 -12.50
N ARG A 47 -16.44 -19.66 -11.96
CA ARG A 47 -16.16 -20.26 -10.65
C ARG A 47 -16.37 -21.77 -10.67
N GLY A 48 -15.63 -22.45 -9.79
CA GLY A 48 -15.83 -23.87 -9.56
C GLY A 48 -17.17 -24.12 -8.88
N VAL A 49 -17.89 -25.16 -9.32
CA VAL A 49 -19.23 -25.49 -8.80
C VAL A 49 -19.20 -25.86 -7.31
N LEU A 50 -18.06 -26.34 -6.82
CA LEU A 50 -17.86 -26.71 -5.41
C LEU A 50 -17.37 -25.55 -4.54
N ASP A 51 -17.02 -24.42 -5.15
CA ASP A 51 -16.53 -23.26 -4.41
C ASP A 51 -17.72 -22.57 -3.73
N LEU A 52 -17.72 -22.54 -2.39
CA LEU A 52 -18.80 -21.96 -1.57
C LEU A 52 -18.80 -20.41 -1.56
N GLY A 53 -18.06 -19.76 -2.46
CA GLY A 53 -17.97 -18.31 -2.53
C GLY A 53 -19.19 -17.67 -3.20
N LYS A 54 -19.38 -16.36 -3.01
CA LYS A 54 -20.47 -15.57 -3.64
C LYS A 54 -20.25 -15.29 -5.12
N ASP A 55 -21.26 -15.44 -5.97
CA ASP A 55 -21.15 -15.12 -7.39
C ASP A 55 -20.76 -13.66 -7.64
N VAL A 56 -19.91 -13.46 -8.66
CA VAL A 56 -19.29 -12.17 -8.97
C VAL A 56 -19.59 -11.80 -10.42
N LEU A 57 -19.89 -10.54 -10.66
CA LEU A 57 -20.07 -9.95 -11.97
C LEU A 57 -18.83 -9.17 -12.39
N GLU A 58 -18.35 -9.41 -13.60
CA GLU A 58 -17.24 -8.69 -14.21
C GLU A 58 -17.52 -8.28 -15.66
N GLN A 59 -17.04 -7.12 -16.08
CA GLN A 59 -16.93 -6.77 -17.49
C GLN A 59 -15.65 -7.40 -18.07
N VAL A 60 -15.78 -8.25 -19.08
CA VAL A 60 -14.65 -8.95 -19.73
C VAL A 60 -13.54 -8.00 -20.19
N VAL A 61 -13.89 -6.90 -20.84
CA VAL A 61 -12.91 -5.94 -21.40
C VAL A 61 -12.15 -5.21 -20.30
N LEU A 62 -12.85 -4.73 -19.27
CA LEU A 62 -12.22 -4.04 -18.14
C LEU A 62 -11.36 -5.01 -17.31
N ALA A 63 -11.84 -6.24 -17.09
CA ALA A 63 -11.09 -7.27 -16.39
C ALA A 63 -9.78 -7.63 -17.12
N ALA A 64 -9.81 -7.72 -18.45
CA ALA A 64 -8.60 -7.92 -19.26
C ALA A 64 -7.63 -6.74 -19.15
N ALA A 65 -8.14 -5.50 -19.17
CA ALA A 65 -7.31 -4.31 -19.03
C ALA A 65 -6.63 -4.22 -17.65
N VAL A 66 -7.34 -4.60 -16.57
CA VAL A 66 -6.77 -4.67 -15.21
C VAL A 66 -5.67 -5.73 -15.13
N LYS A 67 -5.93 -6.96 -15.62
CA LYS A 67 -4.92 -8.03 -15.67
C LYS A 67 -3.67 -7.62 -16.44
N ALA A 68 -3.83 -6.97 -17.59
CA ALA A 68 -2.70 -6.50 -18.40
C ALA A 68 -1.85 -5.45 -17.66
N ARG A 69 -2.47 -4.56 -16.88
CA ARG A 69 -1.75 -3.58 -16.04
C ARG A 69 -0.99 -4.26 -14.90
N GLU A 70 -1.63 -5.22 -14.22
CA GLU A 70 -1.00 -6.02 -13.16
C GLU A 70 0.23 -6.76 -13.70
N GLU A 71 0.10 -7.41 -14.87
CA GLU A 71 1.21 -8.10 -15.53
C GLU A 71 2.34 -7.14 -15.93
N GLN A 72 2.01 -5.97 -16.46
CA GLN A 72 3.00 -4.95 -16.80
C GLN A 72 3.75 -4.43 -15.58
N GLU A 73 3.04 -4.20 -14.46
CA GLU A 73 3.70 -3.83 -13.21
C GLU A 73 4.61 -4.95 -12.72
N LEU A 74 4.15 -6.21 -12.73
CA LEU A 74 4.98 -7.35 -12.34
C LEU A 74 6.23 -7.49 -13.23
N GLN A 75 6.10 -7.24 -14.53
CA GLN A 75 7.23 -7.21 -15.45
C GLN A 75 8.21 -6.09 -15.11
N TRP A 76 7.72 -4.90 -14.78
CA TRP A 76 8.57 -3.77 -14.35
C TRP A 76 9.21 -3.96 -12.98
N ARG A 77 8.54 -4.67 -12.06
CA ARG A 77 9.06 -4.99 -10.73
C ARG A 77 10.08 -6.12 -10.76
N ARG A 78 10.04 -6.99 -11.77
CA ARG A 78 10.98 -8.10 -11.91
C ARG A 78 12.39 -7.55 -12.21
N PRO A 79 13.38 -7.81 -11.35
CA PRO A 79 14.76 -7.45 -11.66
C PRO A 79 15.24 -8.26 -12.88
N PRO A 80 16.14 -7.69 -13.71
CA PRO A 80 16.76 -8.43 -14.79
C PRO A 80 17.51 -9.66 -14.25
N TYR A 81 17.42 -10.78 -14.95
CA TYR A 81 18.08 -12.02 -14.56
C TYR A 81 19.58 -11.93 -14.84
N GLU A 82 20.39 -11.83 -13.78
CA GLU A 82 21.86 -11.81 -13.87
C GLU A 82 22.45 -13.03 -13.11
N PRO A 83 22.85 -14.11 -13.82
CA PRO A 83 23.35 -15.34 -13.19
C PRO A 83 24.65 -15.17 -12.40
N TYR A 84 25.47 -14.19 -12.78
CA TYR A 84 26.78 -13.90 -12.20
C TYR A 84 26.86 -12.45 -11.66
N GLY A 85 25.72 -11.83 -11.35
CA GLY A 85 25.72 -10.50 -10.74
C GLY A 85 26.40 -10.56 -9.37
N GLU A 86 27.42 -9.74 -9.15
CA GLU A 86 27.97 -9.51 -7.83
C GLU A 86 26.89 -8.83 -6.98
N GLN A 87 26.17 -9.59 -6.16
CA GLN A 87 25.19 -9.05 -5.24
C GLN A 87 25.95 -8.30 -4.14
N GLU A 88 26.29 -7.03 -4.40
CA GLU A 88 26.90 -6.17 -3.40
C GLU A 88 25.97 -6.13 -2.17
N PRO A 89 26.48 -6.48 -0.97
CA PRO A 89 25.67 -6.43 0.24
C PRO A 89 25.31 -4.96 0.51
N SER A 90 24.04 -4.62 0.29
CA SER A 90 23.50 -3.31 0.63
C SER A 90 23.84 -2.98 2.10
N PRO A 91 24.43 -1.81 2.39
CA PRO A 91 24.86 -1.43 3.75
C PRO A 91 23.69 -1.16 4.71
N ALA A 92 22.44 -1.18 4.22
CA ALA A 92 21.25 -1.05 5.04
C ALA A 92 20.73 -2.44 5.45
N PRO A 93 20.44 -2.68 6.75
CA PRO A 93 19.74 -3.88 7.18
C PRO A 93 18.34 -3.86 6.58
N GLN A 94 18.14 -4.60 5.49
CA GLN A 94 16.81 -4.82 4.95
C GLN A 94 16.08 -5.72 5.93
N ALA A 95 14.92 -5.27 6.41
CA ALA A 95 14.02 -6.14 7.15
C ALA A 95 13.68 -7.36 6.27
N PRO A 96 13.48 -8.56 6.85
CA PRO A 96 13.08 -9.72 6.08
C PRO A 96 11.70 -9.48 5.47
N SER A 97 11.65 -8.99 4.23
CA SER A 97 10.44 -8.91 3.43
C SER A 97 10.19 -10.27 2.79
N LEU A 98 8.93 -10.68 2.70
CA LEU A 98 8.56 -11.85 1.90
C LEU A 98 9.10 -11.68 0.47
N LEU A 99 9.52 -12.80 -0.14
CA LEU A 99 9.92 -12.80 -1.55
C LEU A 99 8.74 -12.30 -2.39
N ALA A 100 9.02 -11.64 -3.52
CA ALA A 100 7.97 -11.17 -4.43
C ALA A 100 6.99 -12.27 -4.87
N GLN A 101 7.40 -13.55 -4.82
CA GLN A 101 6.55 -14.72 -5.12
C GLN A 101 5.48 -15.00 -4.07
N TYR A 102 5.65 -14.50 -2.85
CA TYR A 102 4.73 -14.70 -1.72
C TYR A 102 3.94 -13.43 -1.37
N ASN A 103 4.02 -12.38 -2.20
CA ASN A 103 3.08 -11.27 -2.08
C ASN A 103 1.74 -11.72 -2.66
N ASP A 104 0.72 -11.77 -1.81
CA ASP A 104 -0.65 -11.95 -2.26
C ASP A 104 -1.03 -10.79 -3.19
N PRO A 105 -1.76 -11.06 -4.29
CA PRO A 105 -2.25 -9.99 -5.14
C PRO A 105 -3.15 -9.07 -4.32
N ALA A 106 -3.03 -7.76 -4.55
CA ALA A 106 -3.91 -6.80 -3.90
C ALA A 106 -5.38 -7.18 -4.18
N PRO A 107 -6.26 -7.13 -3.17
CA PRO A 107 -7.66 -7.43 -3.38
C PRO A 107 -8.22 -6.43 -4.39
N ARG A 108 -8.93 -6.96 -5.39
CA ARG A 108 -9.56 -6.13 -6.41
C ARG A 108 -10.71 -5.34 -5.82
N PRO A 109 -10.90 -4.09 -6.28
CA PRO A 109 -12.03 -3.30 -5.85
C PRO A 109 -13.33 -3.98 -6.22
N SER A 110 -14.25 -4.06 -5.25
CA SER A 110 -15.55 -4.69 -5.46
C SER A 110 -16.62 -4.00 -4.62
N PHE A 111 -17.85 -4.04 -5.11
CA PHE A 111 -19.02 -3.51 -4.40
C PHE A 111 -20.23 -4.45 -4.57
N CYS A 112 -21.18 -4.40 -3.63
CA CYS A 112 -22.39 -5.22 -3.65
C CYS A 112 -23.56 -4.48 -4.33
N LEU A 113 -24.41 -5.22 -5.02
CA LEU A 113 -25.67 -4.70 -5.56
C LEU A 113 -26.76 -4.75 -4.49
N GLY A 114 -27.43 -3.62 -4.28
CA GLY A 114 -28.59 -3.48 -3.41
C GLY A 114 -29.90 -3.89 -4.10
N PRO A 115 -31.03 -3.75 -3.38
CA PRO A 115 -32.35 -4.03 -3.94
C PRO A 115 -32.62 -3.17 -5.18
N GLY A 116 -33.15 -3.80 -6.24
CA GLY A 116 -33.44 -3.13 -7.51
C GLY A 116 -32.20 -2.83 -8.38
N GLY A 117 -31.06 -3.51 -8.13
CA GLY A 117 -29.85 -3.39 -8.94
C GLY A 117 -29.12 -2.06 -8.79
N THR A 118 -29.48 -1.28 -7.76
CA THR A 118 -28.77 -0.05 -7.41
C THR A 118 -27.52 -0.41 -6.63
N GLN A 119 -26.45 0.39 -6.74
CA GLN A 119 -25.30 0.22 -5.86
C GLN A 119 -25.76 0.29 -4.39
N ASP A 120 -25.42 -0.73 -3.61
CA ASP A 120 -25.58 -0.63 -2.17
C ASP A 120 -24.55 0.38 -1.65
N SER A 121 -24.99 1.63 -1.51
CA SER A 121 -24.20 2.70 -0.87
C SER A 121 -24.21 2.55 0.65
N GLY A 122 -24.87 1.51 1.18
CA GLY A 122 -25.02 1.20 2.58
C GLY A 122 -23.76 0.61 3.19
N GLY A 123 -22.78 1.48 3.43
CA GLY A 123 -21.90 1.41 4.59
C GLY A 123 -21.00 0.19 4.68
N ASP A 124 -19.84 0.28 4.04
CA ASP A 124 -18.57 0.12 4.75
C ASP A 124 -17.52 0.92 3.97
N PRO A 125 -17.12 2.11 4.44
CA PRO A 125 -15.80 2.59 4.07
C PRO A 125 -14.88 1.53 4.63
N TRP A 126 -14.31 0.71 3.73
CA TRP A 126 -13.12 -0.06 4.00
C TRP A 126 -12.26 0.81 4.93
N PRO A 127 -11.93 0.38 6.17
CA PRO A 127 -11.19 1.24 7.06
C PRO A 127 -9.86 1.48 6.38
N GLY A 128 -9.76 2.60 5.66
CA GLY A 128 -8.54 3.11 5.09
C GLY A 128 -7.58 3.08 6.24
N ALA A 129 -6.54 2.25 6.09
CA ALA A 129 -5.57 1.89 7.10
C ALA A 129 -5.49 2.99 8.14
N LEU A 130 -6.00 2.70 9.35
CA LEU A 130 -6.10 3.67 10.45
C LEU A 130 -4.76 4.38 10.56
N LEU A 131 -4.69 5.58 9.96
CA LEU A 131 -3.57 6.48 10.17
C LEU A 131 -3.54 6.69 11.68
N PRO A 132 -2.37 6.56 12.33
CA PRO A 132 -2.26 6.76 13.77
C PRO A 132 -2.92 8.09 14.11
N PRO A 133 -3.68 8.19 15.22
CA PRO A 133 -4.47 9.35 15.55
C PRO A 133 -3.57 10.59 15.50
N GLY A 134 -3.74 11.37 14.44
CA GLY A 134 -3.08 12.66 14.32
C GLY A 134 -3.54 13.57 15.46
N PRO A 135 -2.80 14.64 15.75
CA PRO A 135 -3.26 15.63 16.72
C PRO A 135 -4.68 16.07 16.37
N VAL A 136 -5.55 16.05 17.39
CA VAL A 136 -6.97 16.44 17.30
C VAL A 136 -7.10 17.72 16.46
N PRO A 137 -8.00 17.80 15.46
CA PRO A 137 -8.21 19.02 14.71
C PRO A 137 -8.70 20.10 15.68
N GLN A 138 -7.79 20.99 16.08
CA GLN A 138 -8.15 22.20 16.80
C GLN A 138 -8.78 23.14 15.78
N SER A 139 -10.10 23.30 15.84
CA SER A 139 -10.79 24.37 15.13
C SER A 139 -10.29 25.70 15.69
N LEU A 140 -9.43 26.38 14.94
CA LEU A 140 -8.97 27.71 15.28
C LEU A 140 -10.11 28.69 14.98
N GLU A 141 -10.83 29.12 16.01
CA GLU A 141 -11.81 30.20 15.85
C GLU A 141 -11.08 31.49 15.48
N LEU A 142 -11.13 31.84 14.20
CA LEU A 142 -10.60 33.10 13.71
C LEU A 142 -11.58 34.23 14.05
N PRO A 143 -11.09 35.38 14.53
CA PRO A 143 -11.94 36.55 14.71
C PRO A 143 -12.53 36.97 13.36
N LEU A 144 -13.81 37.34 13.37
CA LEU A 144 -14.54 37.83 12.20
C LEU A 144 -13.75 38.97 11.52
N PRO A 145 -13.60 38.97 10.17
CA PRO A 145 -12.85 40.00 9.46
C PRO A 145 -13.40 41.39 9.77
N ARG A 146 -12.53 42.28 10.28
CA ARG A 146 -12.83 43.69 10.51
C ARG A 146 -12.26 44.53 9.38
N LEU A 147 -12.93 45.62 9.05
CA LEU A 147 -12.41 46.62 8.11
C LEU A 147 -11.04 47.12 8.59
N ALA A 148 -10.09 47.24 7.67
CA ALA A 148 -8.74 47.68 7.99
C ALA A 148 -8.77 49.11 8.54
N GLN A 149 -8.10 49.34 9.67
CA GLN A 149 -7.93 50.68 10.21
C GLN A 149 -6.77 51.36 9.48
N GLU A 150 -6.99 52.58 8.99
CA GLU A 150 -5.97 53.35 8.25
C GLU A 150 -4.85 53.89 9.15
N TYR A 151 -5.05 53.87 10.47
CA TYR A 151 -4.10 54.36 11.46
C TYR A 151 -3.79 53.26 12.49
N LEU A 152 -2.51 53.11 12.84
CA LEU A 152 -2.06 52.15 13.85
C LEU A 152 -2.60 52.54 15.24
N SER A 153 -3.14 51.58 15.98
CA SER A 153 -3.54 51.79 17.37
C SER A 153 -2.30 51.94 18.28
N PRO A 154 -2.35 52.78 19.34
CA PRO A 154 -1.28 52.86 20.34
C PRO A 154 -0.95 51.50 20.99
N VAL A 155 -1.93 50.60 21.06
CA VAL A 155 -1.76 49.23 21.56
C VAL A 155 -0.89 48.40 20.61
N GLU A 156 -1.05 48.58 19.31
CA GLU A 156 -0.30 47.86 18.27
C GLU A 156 1.13 48.41 18.14
N MET A 157 1.32 49.72 18.34
CA MET A 157 2.66 50.33 18.44
C MET A 157 3.46 49.78 19.63
N ALA A 158 2.79 49.38 20.72
CA ALA A 158 3.42 48.82 21.91
C ALA A 158 3.74 47.32 21.80
N MET A 159 3.14 46.59 20.83
CA MET A 159 3.45 45.18 20.57
C MET A 159 4.78 45.04 19.85
N THR A 160 5.87 45.11 20.61
CA THR A 160 7.21 44.83 20.08
C THR A 160 7.38 43.35 19.77
N PHE A 161 7.74 43.02 18.53
CA PHE A 161 8.02 41.64 18.14
C PHE A 161 9.25 41.14 18.90
N ARG A 162 9.09 40.07 19.69
CA ARG A 162 10.23 39.42 20.32
C ARG A 162 11.01 38.65 19.25
N LYS A 163 12.22 39.11 18.94
CA LYS A 163 13.09 38.44 17.97
C LYS A 163 13.41 37.03 18.45
N THR A 164 12.95 36.03 17.69
CA THR A 164 13.22 34.63 18.01
C THR A 164 14.71 34.36 17.91
N ARG A 165 15.30 33.77 18.94
CA ARG A 165 16.72 33.35 18.91
C ARG A 165 16.86 32.17 17.96
N ARG A 166 17.82 32.25 17.02
CA ARG A 166 18.17 31.12 16.15
C ARG A 166 18.73 30.00 17.03
N ARG A 167 18.14 28.80 16.94
CA ARG A 167 18.73 27.60 17.57
C ARG A 167 19.96 27.21 16.76
N VAL A 168 21.13 27.25 17.41
CA VAL A 168 22.37 26.76 16.82
C VAL A 168 22.31 25.23 16.85
N TRP A 169 22.28 24.60 15.67
CA TRP A 169 22.39 23.16 15.56
C TRP A 169 23.78 22.73 16.05
N LYS A 170 23.85 21.81 17.01
CA LYS A 170 25.12 21.19 17.39
C LYS A 170 25.55 20.26 16.27
N LEU A 171 26.41 20.75 15.39
CA LEU A 171 27.07 19.92 14.39
C LEU A 171 27.84 18.83 15.16
N ARG A 172 27.44 17.56 15.04
CA ARG A 172 28.28 16.46 15.50
C ARG A 172 29.60 16.57 14.73
N LYS A 173 30.71 16.50 15.46
CA LYS A 173 32.05 16.60 14.88
C LYS A 173 32.13 15.55 13.77
N LYS A 174 32.20 15.99 12.51
CA LYS A 174 32.66 15.11 11.44
C LYS A 174 34.04 14.66 11.87
N GLU A 175 34.30 13.36 11.86
CA GLU A 175 35.64 12.83 12.08
C GLU A 175 36.56 13.53 11.07
N LYS A 176 37.74 13.93 11.55
CA LYS A 176 38.71 14.67 10.73
C LYS A 176 39.00 13.81 9.49
N PRO A 177 39.05 14.39 8.27
CA PRO A 177 39.49 13.62 7.12
C PRO A 177 40.91 13.09 7.42
N LEU A 178 41.05 11.77 7.45
CA LEU A 178 42.31 11.09 7.73
C LEU A 178 43.37 11.63 6.76
N ARG A 179 44.48 12.13 7.28
CA ARG A 179 45.61 12.54 6.44
C ARG A 179 46.45 11.31 6.10
N ALA A 180 47.16 11.36 4.98
CA ALA A 180 48.01 10.25 4.52
C ALA A 180 49.00 9.73 5.58
N ASN A 181 49.42 10.58 6.52
CA ASN A 181 50.31 10.19 7.62
C ASN A 181 49.63 9.31 8.67
N ASP A 182 48.31 9.40 8.85
CA ASP A 182 47.55 8.58 9.81
C ASP A 182 47.36 7.13 9.31
N LEU A 183 47.45 6.91 7.98
CA LEU A 183 47.37 5.59 7.35
C LEU A 183 48.63 4.75 7.59
N LEU A 184 49.78 5.37 7.88
CA LEU A 184 51.03 4.66 8.14
C LEU A 184 51.00 3.84 9.45
N ALA A 185 50.16 4.24 10.41
CA ALA A 185 49.97 3.49 11.65
C ALA A 185 49.13 2.22 11.45
N LEU A 186 48.36 2.16 10.36
CA LEU A 186 47.55 1.00 9.95
C LEU A 186 48.24 0.12 8.90
N ALA A 187 49.39 0.57 8.39
CA ALA A 187 50.22 -0.28 7.54
C ALA A 187 50.68 -1.49 8.37
N PRO A 188 50.50 -2.72 7.89
CA PRO A 188 50.98 -3.89 8.59
C PRO A 188 52.51 -3.77 8.69
N ARG A 189 53.01 -3.52 9.90
CA ARG A 189 54.44 -3.70 10.19
C ARG A 189 54.78 -5.13 9.83
N ASP A 190 55.78 -5.26 8.97
CA ASP A 190 56.53 -6.46 8.61
C ASP A 190 56.01 -7.73 9.29
N THR A 191 55.30 -8.54 8.51
CA THR A 191 54.81 -9.87 8.88
C THR A 191 55.99 -10.84 9.01
N GLN A 192 56.82 -10.61 10.02
CA GLN A 192 57.89 -11.51 10.45
C GLN A 192 57.75 -11.74 11.96
N GLY A 193 56.59 -12.27 12.35
CA GLY A 193 56.33 -12.78 13.68
C GLY A 193 55.46 -14.04 13.55
N ASP A 194 55.95 -15.16 14.08
CA ASP A 194 55.23 -16.44 14.06
C ASP A 194 53.81 -16.29 14.62
N PHE A 195 52.80 -16.62 13.81
CA PHE A 195 51.39 -16.64 14.23
C PHE A 195 51.06 -17.89 15.06
N GLY A 196 51.80 -18.11 16.16
CA GLY A 196 51.46 -18.94 17.32
C GLY A 196 50.85 -20.34 17.06
N SER A 197 51.53 -21.37 17.58
CA SER A 197 51.13 -22.79 17.55
C SER A 197 49.61 -23.03 17.70
N ARG A 198 49.00 -23.56 16.63
CA ARG A 198 47.56 -23.91 16.52
C ARG A 198 47.17 -25.16 17.34
N SER A 199 47.47 -25.19 18.63
CA SER A 199 47.24 -26.36 19.48
C SER A 199 46.48 -26.06 20.78
N GLN A 200 45.53 -25.13 20.75
CA GLN A 200 44.45 -25.09 21.75
C GLN A 200 43.13 -24.68 21.09
N GLY A 201 42.52 -25.60 20.34
CA GLY A 201 41.09 -25.54 20.05
C GLY A 201 40.32 -25.83 21.34
N ARG A 202 39.79 -24.80 21.99
CA ARG A 202 38.79 -24.94 23.06
C ARG A 202 37.41 -24.80 22.45
N GLY A 203 36.60 -25.85 22.58
CA GLY A 203 35.20 -25.83 22.16
C GLY A 203 34.51 -27.19 22.18
N TRP A 204 34.88 -28.09 23.11
CA TRP A 204 34.06 -29.26 23.42
C TRP A 204 32.81 -28.76 24.15
N ARG A 205 31.65 -28.79 23.49
CA ARG A 205 30.35 -28.67 24.14
C ARG A 205 29.99 -30.08 24.60
N VAL A 206 30.11 -30.32 25.90
CA VAL A 206 29.46 -31.46 26.57
C VAL A 206 27.97 -31.16 26.51
N GLN A 207 27.21 -32.05 25.88
CA GLN A 207 25.77 -32.11 25.99
C GLN A 207 25.53 -33.16 27.07
N GLU A 208 25.14 -32.72 28.26
CA GLU A 208 24.63 -33.60 29.29
C GLU A 208 23.23 -34.01 28.85
N ASP A 209 23.05 -35.29 28.51
CA ASP A 209 21.75 -35.91 28.41
C ASP A 209 21.29 -36.21 29.86
N GLU A 210 20.24 -35.50 30.32
CA GLU A 210 19.49 -35.88 31.52
C GLU A 210 18.55 -37.03 31.16
N GLU A 211 18.77 -38.18 31.80
CA GLU A 211 17.80 -39.26 31.96
C GLU A 211 16.76 -38.85 33.04
N GLU A 212 15.48 -38.80 32.68
CA GLU A 212 14.34 -39.31 33.48
C GLU A 212 13.07 -39.42 32.63
#